data_AF-M1CTL5-F1
#
_entry.id   AF-M1CTL5-F1
#
_cell.length_a   1.000
_cell.length_b   1.000
_cell.length_c   1.000
_cell.angle_alpha   90.00
_cell.angle_beta   90.00
_cell.angle_gamma   90.00
#
_symmetry.space_group_name_H-M   'P 1'
#
loop_
_entity.id
_entity.type
_entity.pdbx_description
1 polymer ?
#
loop_
_entity_poly.entity_id
_entity_poly.type
_entity_poly.pdbx_seq_one_letter_code
_entity_poly.pdbx_strand_id
1 'polypeptide(L)'
;MTLFLRTELHKNTARDGGVYLGALFFCCNDDYVQWILRTCPQYYEASSLYKQRDFLFFLAWAYALPTWILKIPITLVEVCIWVCMTHYVVGFDAVSGR
;
A
#
# COMPACT_ATOMS: atom_id res chain seq x y z
N MET A 1 -2.43 4.38 10.47
CA MET A 1 -3.38 4.57 11.61
C MET A 1 -2.97 5.83 12.36
N THR A 2 -3.18 7.00 11.77
CA THR A 2 -2.61 8.27 12.24
C THR A 2 -3.50 9.46 11.86
N LEU A 3 -3.44 10.49 12.71
CA LEU A 3 -3.81 11.90 12.55
C LEU A 3 -5.29 12.32 12.36
N PHE A 4 -6.18 11.52 11.77
CA PHE A 4 -7.57 11.96 11.52
C PHE A 4 -8.62 10.94 11.97
N LEU A 5 -8.73 10.72 13.28
CA LEU A 5 -9.85 10.01 13.90
C LEU A 5 -11.05 10.99 14.01
N ARG A 6 -11.76 11.23 12.90
CA ARG A 6 -13.03 11.96 12.93
C ARG A 6 -14.03 11.32 11.97
N THR A 7 -15.09 10.76 12.54
CA THR A 7 -16.08 9.89 11.90
C THR A 7 -17.09 10.59 10.99
N GLU A 8 -17.12 11.93 10.94
CA GLU A 8 -18.09 12.70 10.12
C GLU A 8 -17.43 14.00 9.63
N LEU A 9 -17.01 14.05 8.36
CA LEU A 9 -16.51 15.28 7.74
C LEU A 9 -17.70 16.08 7.16
N HIS A 10 -18.03 17.20 7.79
CA HIS A 10 -19.10 18.07 7.29
C HIS A 10 -18.68 18.69 5.95
N LYS A 11 -19.36 18.34 4.85
CA LYS A 11 -19.02 18.78 3.48
C LYS A 11 -19.45 20.24 3.15
N ASN A 12 -19.66 21.09 4.15
CA ASN A 12 -20.37 22.37 3.98
C ASN A 12 -19.48 23.62 3.98
N THR A 13 -18.20 23.53 4.32
CA THR A 13 -17.32 24.72 4.46
C THR A 13 -15.96 24.51 3.78
N ALA A 14 -15.40 25.56 3.17
CA ALA A 14 -14.08 25.52 2.50
C ALA A 14 -12.94 25.05 3.42
N ARG A 15 -13.07 25.28 4.73
CA ARG A 15 -12.16 24.80 5.77
C ARG A 15 -12.16 23.28 5.91
N ASP A 16 -13.32 22.62 5.77
CA ASP A 16 -13.44 21.16 5.78
C ASP A 16 -12.87 20.54 4.50
N GLY A 17 -12.98 21.23 3.36
CA GLY A 17 -12.32 20.84 2.10
C GLY A 17 -10.79 20.79 2.21
N GLY A 18 -10.19 21.70 2.97
CA GLY A 18 -8.75 21.67 3.26
C GLY A 18 -8.34 20.44 4.10
N VAL A 19 -9.16 20.06 5.07
CA VAL A 19 -8.94 18.86 5.89
C VAL A 19 -9.11 17.59 5.06
N TYR A 20 -10.10 17.54 4.17
CA TYR A 20 -10.33 16.44 3.22
C TYR A 20 -9.12 16.22 2.30
N LEU A 21 -8.64 17.29 1.65
CA LEU A 21 -7.48 17.23 0.76
C LEU A 21 -6.20 16.86 1.53
N GLY A 22 -6.06 17.34 2.77
CA GLY A 22 -4.98 16.93 3.66
C GLY A 22 -5.01 15.44 3.98
N ALA A 23 -6.19 14.90 4.32
CA ALA A 23 -6.36 13.47 4.58
C ALA A 23 -6.03 12.61 3.34
N LEU A 24 -6.50 13.01 2.14
CA LEU A 24 -6.14 12.34 0.88
C LEU A 24 -4.62 12.33 0.65
N PHE A 25 -3.99 13.49 0.82
CA PHE A 25 -2.56 13.62 0.61
C PHE A 25 -1.76 12.69 1.53
N PHE A 26 -2.12 12.63 2.81
CA PHE A 26 -1.45 11.72 3.76
C PHE A 26 -1.74 10.25 3.44
N CYS A 27 -2.97 9.87 3.06
CA CYS A 27 -3.26 8.50 2.64
C CYS A 27 -2.44 8.08 1.41
N CYS A 28 -2.34 8.92 0.39
CA CYS A 28 -1.52 8.64 -0.80
C CYS A 28 -0.02 8.60 -0.46
N ASN A 29 0.45 9.47 0.43
CA ASN A 29 1.85 9.48 0.86
C ASN A 29 2.21 8.21 1.64
N ASP A 30 1.34 7.75 2.54
CA ASP A 30 1.54 6.53 3.33
C ASP A 30 1.61 5.28 2.43
N ASP A 31 0.70 5.17 1.45
CA ASP A 31 0.72 4.09 0.44
C ASP A 31 2.03 4.11 -0.38
N TYR A 32 2.45 5.30 -0.82
CA TYR A 32 3.70 5.48 -1.57
C TYR A 32 4.94 5.08 -0.75
N VAL A 33 5.00 5.47 0.53
CA VAL A 33 6.11 5.09 1.42
C VAL A 33 6.12 3.58 1.66
N GLN A 34 4.96 2.96 1.88
CA GLN A 34 4.87 1.49 2.00
C GLN A 34 5.31 0.77 0.72
N TRP A 35 4.97 1.30 -0.46
CA TRP A 35 5.45 0.75 -1.73
C TRP A 35 6.98 0.78 -1.85
N ILE A 36 7.61 1.91 -1.48
CA ILE A 36 9.08 2.04 -1.48
C ILE A 36 9.71 1.02 -0.53
N LEU A 37 9.24 0.95 0.72
CA LEU A 37 9.74 0.03 1.73
C LEU A 37 9.62 -1.44 1.30
N ARG A 38 8.58 -1.76 0.52
CA ARG A 38 8.32 -3.10 -0.02
C ARG A 38 9.10 -3.44 -1.27
N THR A 39 9.74 -2.50 -1.95
CA THR A 39 10.42 -2.75 -3.24
C THR A 39 11.93 -2.54 -3.14
N CYS A 40 12.40 -1.62 -2.28
CA CYS A 40 13.83 -1.36 -2.09
C CYS A 40 14.64 -2.61 -1.70
N PRO A 41 14.25 -3.43 -0.72
CA PRO A 41 14.99 -4.66 -0.35
C PRO A 41 15.17 -5.64 -1.52
N GLN A 42 14.17 -5.75 -2.39
CA GLN A 42 14.15 -6.66 -3.54
C GLN A 42 15.14 -6.22 -4.61
N TYR A 43 15.39 -4.92 -4.77
CA TYR A 43 16.45 -4.42 -5.63
C TYR A 43 17.84 -4.79 -5.11
N TYR A 44 18.05 -4.79 -3.79
CA TYR A 44 19.31 -5.25 -3.20
C TYR A 44 19.51 -6.76 -3.36
N GLU A 45 18.45 -7.56 -3.16
CA GLU A 45 18.47 -9.01 -3.42
C GLU A 45 18.62 -9.35 -4.91
N ALA A 46 18.13 -8.49 -5.82
CA ALA A 46 18.37 -8.66 -7.25
C ALA A 46 19.88 -8.58 -7.60
N SER A 47 20.65 -7.74 -6.89
CA SER A 47 22.10 -7.66 -7.07
C SER A 47 22.83 -8.94 -6.67
N SER A 48 22.38 -9.61 -5.59
CA SER A 48 22.95 -10.91 -5.20
C SER A 48 22.55 -12.04 -6.17
N LEU A 49 21.34 -11.99 -6.74
CA LEU A 49 20.91 -12.89 -7.81
C LEU A 49 21.79 -12.78 -9.07
N TYR A 50 22.20 -11.58 -9.48
CA TYR A 50 23.14 -11.42 -10.60
C TYR A 50 24.47 -12.13 -10.32
N LYS A 51 24.92 -12.10 -9.06
CA LYS A 51 26.16 -12.78 -8.62
C LYS A 51 25.99 -14.30 -8.57
N GLN A 52 24.83 -14.81 -8.15
CA GLN A 52 24.51 -16.24 -8.18
C GLN A 52 24.28 -16.77 -9.61
N ARG A 53 23.79 -15.93 -10.54
CA ARG A 53 23.64 -16.27 -11.96
C ARG A 53 24.98 -16.51 -12.64
N ASP A 54 25.99 -15.70 -12.32
CA ASP A 54 27.35 -15.87 -12.86
C ASP A 54 28.01 -17.18 -12.39
N PHE A 55 27.55 -17.75 -11.25
CA PHE A 55 27.96 -19.07 -10.78
C PHE A 55 27.09 -20.23 -11.28
N LEU A 56 26.15 -20.01 -12.23
CA LEU A 56 25.35 -21.04 -12.92
C LEU A 56 24.45 -21.95 -12.03
N PHE A 57 24.26 -21.65 -10.74
CA PHE A 57 23.59 -22.59 -9.82
C PHE A 57 22.05 -22.63 -9.92
N PHE A 58 21.37 -21.51 -10.24
CA PHE A 58 19.88 -21.49 -10.31
C PHE A 58 19.36 -20.49 -11.36
N LEU A 59 18.29 -20.86 -12.08
CA LEU A 59 17.57 -19.94 -12.96
C LEU A 59 16.78 -18.91 -12.14
N ALA A 60 16.80 -17.65 -12.57
CA ALA A 60 16.15 -16.53 -11.87
C ALA A 60 14.65 -16.75 -11.59
N TRP A 61 13.95 -17.54 -12.41
CA TRP A 61 12.54 -17.86 -12.22
C TRP A 61 12.29 -18.81 -11.04
N ALA A 62 13.22 -19.72 -10.72
CA ALA A 62 13.04 -20.71 -9.65
C ALA A 62 13.07 -20.07 -8.26
N TYR A 63 13.74 -18.92 -8.11
CA TYR A 63 13.77 -18.15 -6.87
C TYR A 63 12.61 -17.14 -6.78
N ALA A 64 12.21 -16.56 -7.92
CA ALA A 64 11.13 -15.58 -7.99
C ALA A 64 9.73 -16.21 -7.86
N LEU A 65 9.50 -17.42 -8.38
CA LEU A 65 8.20 -18.09 -8.32
C LEU A 65 7.68 -18.33 -6.89
N PRO A 66 8.43 -18.97 -5.98
CA PRO A 66 7.92 -19.24 -4.63
C PRO A 66 7.70 -17.95 -3.83
N THR A 67 8.56 -16.95 -3.98
CA THR A 67 8.39 -15.64 -3.33
C THR A 67 7.20 -14.87 -3.89
N TRP A 68 6.95 -14.95 -5.20
CA TRP A 68 5.79 -14.32 -5.84
C TRP A 68 4.47 -14.97 -5.43
N ILE A 69 4.40 -16.31 -5.43
CA ILE A 69 3.21 -17.08 -5.02
C ILE A 69 2.81 -16.77 -3.58
N LEU A 70 3.78 -16.62 -2.67
CA LEU A 70 3.52 -16.25 -1.28
C LEU A 70 3.08 -14.78 -1.12
N LYS A 71 3.58 -13.88 -1.97
CA LYS A 71 3.26 -12.44 -1.88
C LYS A 71 1.84 -12.12 -2.34
N ILE A 72 1.32 -12.77 -3.39
CA ILE A 72 -0.03 -12.52 -3.95
C ILE A 72 -1.14 -12.53 -2.88
N PRO A 73 -1.32 -13.60 -2.07
CA PRO A 73 -2.40 -13.65 -1.10
C PRO A 73 -2.23 -12.61 0.02
N ILE A 74 -0.98 -12.35 0.44
CA ILE A 74 -0.67 -11.37 1.48
C ILE A 74 -1.03 -9.96 1.02
N THR A 75 -0.64 -9.59 -0.21
CA THR A 75 -0.97 -8.26 -0.76
C THR A 75 -2.46 -8.07 -0.96
N LEU A 76 -3.21 -9.13 -1.26
CA LEU A 76 -4.65 -9.05 -1.46
C LEU A 76 -5.37 -8.76 -0.14
N VAL A 77 -5.02 -9.49 0.93
CA VAL A 77 -5.57 -9.27 2.27
C VAL A 77 -5.25 -7.86 2.77
N GLU A 78 -4.02 -7.40 2.54
CA GLU A 78 -3.59 -6.07 2.97
C GLU A 78 -4.33 -4.95 2.24
N VAL A 79 -4.48 -5.03 0.91
CA VAL A 79 -5.24 -4.05 0.15
C VAL A 79 -6.71 -4.07 0.57
N CYS A 80 -7.30 -5.25 0.81
CA CYS A 80 -8.66 -5.34 1.34
C CYS A 80 -8.80 -4.63 2.69
N ILE A 81 -7.87 -4.86 3.61
CA ILE A 81 -7.86 -4.20 4.92
C ILE A 81 -7.70 -2.69 4.74
N TRP A 82 -6.77 -2.24 3.90
CA TRP A 82 -6.52 -0.82 3.65
C TRP A 82 -7.74 -0.11 3.05
N VAL A 83 -8.38 -0.70 2.04
CA VAL A 83 -9.61 -0.17 1.42
C VAL A 83 -10.75 -0.13 2.44
N CYS A 84 -10.92 -1.16 3.27
CA CYS A 84 -11.89 -1.15 4.35
C CYS A 84 -11.59 -0.01 5.34
N MET A 85 -10.33 0.17 5.75
CA MET A 85 -9.99 1.23 6.70
C MET A 85 -10.16 2.62 6.10
N THR A 86 -9.77 2.87 4.84
CA THR A 86 -9.94 4.19 4.22
C THR A 86 -11.40 4.54 3.98
N HIS A 87 -12.24 3.58 3.58
CA HIS A 87 -13.67 3.83 3.42
C HIS A 87 -14.41 3.99 4.76
N TYR A 88 -14.20 3.09 5.72
CA TYR A 88 -14.96 3.09 6.97
C TYR A 88 -14.41 4.04 8.04
N VAL A 89 -13.09 4.27 8.09
CA VAL A 89 -12.47 5.10 9.14
C VAL A 89 -12.34 6.56 8.71
N VAL A 90 -12.03 6.83 7.44
CA VAL A 90 -11.84 8.21 6.95
C VAL A 90 -13.15 8.83 6.43
N GLY A 91 -14.15 8.02 6.07
CA GLY A 91 -15.48 8.52 5.68
C GLY A 91 -15.48 9.28 4.35
N PHE A 92 -14.62 8.87 3.40
CA PHE A 92 -14.53 9.49 2.06
C PHE A 92 -15.88 9.47 1.30
N ASP A 93 -16.66 8.41 1.50
CA ASP A 93 -18.10 8.39 1.31
C ASP A 93 -18.67 7.16 1.99
N ALA A 94 -19.69 7.34 2.84
CA ALA A 94 -20.52 6.26 3.35
C ALA A 94 -21.64 5.94 2.34
N VAL A 95 -21.33 5.68 1.08
CA VAL A 95 -22.34 5.31 0.08
C VAL A 95 -22.02 3.95 -0.53
N SER A 96 -22.36 2.90 0.22
CA SER A 96 -22.89 1.65 -0.35
C SER A 96 -24.43 1.66 -0.35
N GLY A 97 -25.06 2.83 -0.19
CA GLY A 97 -26.50 2.97 -0.26
C GLY A 97 -26.95 4.40 0.01
N ARG A 98 -27.38 5.07 -1.07
CA ARG A 98 -27.97 6.42 -1.16
C ARG A 98 -26.99 7.58 -1.29
#